data_AF-A0A956IUB8-F1
#
_entry.id   AF-A0A956IUB8-F1
#
_cell.length_a   1.000
_cell.length_b   1.000
_cell.length_c   1.000
_cell.angle_alpha   90.00
_cell.angle_beta   90.00
_cell.angle_gamma   90.00
#
_symmetry.space_group_name_H-M   'P 1'
#
loop_
_entity.id
_entity.type
_entity.pdbx_description
1 polymer ?
#
loop_
_entity_poly.entity_id
_entity_poly.type
_entity_poly.pdbx_seq_one_letter_code
_entity_poly.pdbx_strand_id
1 'polypeptide(L)'
;ALPALGEIEVALPRTYFGLVELDGEGRARLTIDGGLRLRLRELALRVALEEIEARADPFDLEITCEPAIGGLERGLLVRFLEARLGPLRAHLWPAEGVAPEGHRPLATLPLSPTIGPLRLSLPEGAVLRLALDRQMLELECEAGIHVRLDGAPWLPEVHLHKLTYTLADGAIDLRFSGVVERYYHEEESVSLITEAILAHVLRVLLSPKIPAWLLPLGFQRFELPPPPAPRPDRIVLFRLPLAADMGEATVAMEPDETILVTASADEIQITCDRGLWIALPALRFGLHARSARYHPRSGEVQVGGLGQLENAVIEAIIRQHLGRGRGGAPIGALIDELPIDAKGRRTLFTRGPIHVAMRTGTRFTLAFAASGIDFTADPPLIVDGPGVLDYQLRGLHYAFARAAFSLVLADDGVVASLFTGVVAETAESQLGELLRPLLPPAMREPGYSLARDPSSAESLAAVVAAFTGRRRAGAG
;
A
#
# COMPACT_ATOMS: atom_id res chain seq x y z
N ALA A 1 48.33 -10.92 -7.94
CA ALA A 1 47.96 -10.30 -9.22
C ALA A 1 47.84 -11.41 -10.25
N LEU A 2 46.65 -11.67 -10.79
CA LEU A 2 46.52 -12.55 -11.95
C LEU A 2 47.35 -11.92 -13.09
N PRO A 3 48.10 -12.70 -13.90
CA PRO A 3 48.58 -12.18 -15.17
C PRO A 3 47.35 -11.63 -15.91
N ALA A 4 47.44 -10.41 -16.43
CA ALA A 4 46.37 -9.85 -17.24
C ALA A 4 46.09 -10.85 -18.36
N LEU A 5 44.94 -11.51 -18.35
CA LEU A 5 44.55 -12.56 -19.31
C LEU A 5 44.30 -12.00 -20.73
N GLY A 6 44.87 -10.83 -21.02
CA GLY A 6 44.54 -10.02 -22.17
C GLY A 6 43.07 -9.64 -22.26
N GLU A 7 42.71 -9.14 -23.43
CA GLU A 7 41.33 -8.89 -23.82
C GLU A 7 40.63 -10.24 -24.09
N ILE A 8 39.57 -10.51 -23.33
CA ILE A 8 38.68 -11.66 -23.54
C ILE A 8 37.50 -11.19 -24.38
N GLU A 9 37.41 -11.68 -25.61
CA GLU A 9 36.27 -11.43 -26.48
C GLU A 9 35.16 -12.44 -26.13
N VAL A 10 34.00 -11.93 -25.78
CA VAL A 10 32.81 -12.72 -25.49
C VAL A 10 31.80 -12.48 -26.60
N ALA A 11 31.38 -13.55 -27.28
CA ALA A 11 30.36 -13.49 -28.33
C ALA A 11 29.17 -14.38 -27.96
N LEU A 12 28.01 -13.75 -27.84
CA LEU A 12 26.73 -14.41 -27.59
C LEU A 12 26.10 -14.86 -28.94
N PRO A 13 25.48 -16.04 -29.02
CA PRO A 13 24.71 -16.46 -30.19
C PRO A 13 23.61 -15.45 -30.58
N ARG A 14 23.20 -15.47 -31.86
CA ARG A 14 22.12 -14.60 -32.35
C ARG A 14 20.73 -14.97 -31.82
N THR A 15 20.58 -16.16 -31.30
CA THR A 15 19.39 -16.68 -30.63
C THR A 15 19.85 -17.05 -29.23
N TYR A 16 20.11 -16.03 -28.41
CA TYR A 16 20.57 -16.27 -27.05
C TYR A 16 19.37 -16.71 -26.21
N PHE A 17 19.48 -17.87 -25.58
CA PHE A 17 18.63 -18.32 -24.49
C PHE A 17 19.57 -18.80 -23.38
N GLY A 18 19.68 -18.01 -22.32
CA GLY A 18 20.35 -18.43 -21.09
C GLY A 18 19.29 -18.86 -20.08
N LEU A 19 19.33 -20.13 -19.66
CA LEU A 19 18.50 -20.65 -18.58
C LEU A 19 19.37 -20.80 -17.33
N VAL A 20 19.06 -20.07 -16.27
CA VAL A 20 19.63 -20.31 -14.94
C VAL A 20 18.58 -21.02 -14.10
N GLU A 21 18.90 -22.22 -13.62
CA GLU A 21 18.13 -22.92 -12.61
C GLU A 21 18.83 -22.75 -11.26
N LEU A 22 18.13 -22.17 -10.29
CA LEU A 22 18.61 -21.98 -8.93
C LEU A 22 17.79 -22.88 -8.01
N ASP A 23 18.44 -23.81 -7.31
CA ASP A 23 17.77 -24.65 -6.32
C ASP A 23 17.96 -24.11 -4.88
N GLY A 24 17.08 -24.52 -3.98
CA GLY A 24 17.17 -24.19 -2.56
C GLY A 24 18.39 -24.78 -1.84
N GLU A 25 19.14 -25.69 -2.48
CA GLU A 25 20.37 -26.29 -1.95
C GLU A 25 21.63 -25.45 -2.27
N GLY A 26 21.46 -24.30 -2.93
CA GLY A 26 22.56 -23.40 -3.25
C GLY A 26 23.31 -23.79 -4.51
N ARG A 27 22.68 -24.55 -5.42
CA ARG A 27 23.21 -24.81 -6.77
C ARG A 27 22.56 -23.86 -7.77
N ALA A 28 23.38 -23.27 -8.63
CA ALA A 28 22.95 -22.65 -9.86
C ALA A 28 23.44 -23.47 -11.04
N ARG A 29 22.58 -23.65 -12.03
CA ARG A 29 22.95 -24.23 -13.31
C ARG A 29 22.60 -23.26 -14.41
N LEU A 30 23.60 -22.67 -15.07
CA LEU A 30 23.44 -21.83 -16.25
C LEU A 30 23.68 -22.68 -17.49
N THR A 31 22.63 -22.87 -18.29
CA THR A 31 22.68 -23.51 -19.61
C THR A 31 22.61 -22.43 -20.68
N ILE A 32 23.49 -22.48 -21.69
CA ILE A 32 23.59 -21.49 -22.75
C ILE A 32 23.32 -22.16 -24.10
N ASP A 33 22.13 -21.96 -24.66
CA ASP A 33 21.78 -22.54 -25.95
C ASP A 33 22.68 -21.99 -27.08
N GLY A 34 23.29 -22.90 -27.85
CA GLY A 34 24.30 -22.57 -28.88
C GLY A 34 25.67 -22.13 -28.37
N GLY A 35 25.88 -22.12 -27.04
CA GLY A 35 27.14 -21.89 -26.36
C GLY A 35 27.66 -20.44 -26.35
N LEU A 36 28.23 -20.00 -25.22
CA LEU A 36 28.93 -18.72 -25.10
C LEU A 36 30.32 -18.82 -25.71
N ARG A 37 30.57 -18.16 -26.84
CA ARG A 37 31.87 -18.21 -27.50
C ARG A 37 32.84 -17.26 -26.80
N LEU A 38 33.85 -17.83 -26.16
CA LEU A 38 34.95 -17.12 -25.56
C LEU A 38 36.19 -17.21 -26.43
N ARG A 39 36.82 -16.08 -26.68
CA ARG A 39 38.12 -16.00 -27.32
C ARG A 39 39.09 -15.25 -26.43
N LEU A 40 40.08 -15.99 -25.92
CA LEU A 40 41.17 -15.44 -25.14
C LEU A 40 42.35 -15.24 -26.10
N ARG A 41 42.49 -14.01 -26.62
CA ARG A 41 43.40 -13.70 -27.73
C ARG A 41 44.85 -14.06 -27.40
N GLU A 42 45.30 -13.75 -26.20
CA GLU A 42 46.67 -14.00 -25.74
C GLU A 42 46.98 -15.49 -25.53
N LEU A 43 45.95 -16.32 -25.33
CA LEU A 43 46.07 -17.77 -25.16
C LEU A 43 45.76 -18.55 -26.44
N ALA A 44 45.45 -17.85 -27.55
CA ALA A 44 44.93 -18.44 -28.77
C ALA A 44 43.73 -19.41 -28.56
N LEU A 45 43.02 -19.27 -27.44
CA LEU A 45 41.96 -20.18 -27.02
C LEU A 45 40.62 -19.70 -27.60
N ARG A 46 39.87 -20.62 -28.19
CA ARG A 46 38.49 -20.43 -28.65
C ARG A 46 37.64 -21.58 -28.14
N VAL A 47 36.67 -21.27 -27.29
CA VAL A 47 35.77 -22.27 -26.70
C VAL A 47 34.34 -21.76 -26.75
N ALA A 48 33.38 -22.68 -26.88
CA ALA A 48 31.98 -22.43 -26.60
C ALA A 48 31.67 -23.00 -25.21
N LEU A 49 31.30 -22.15 -24.25
CA LEU A 49 30.78 -22.63 -22.96
C LEU A 49 29.32 -23.04 -23.15
N GLU A 50 29.01 -24.29 -22.87
CA GLU A 50 27.65 -24.84 -22.98
C GLU A 50 26.92 -24.72 -21.64
N GLU A 51 27.64 -24.96 -20.55
CA GLU A 51 27.08 -25.03 -19.21
C GLU A 51 28.05 -24.50 -18.16
N ILE A 52 27.51 -23.82 -17.16
CA ILE A 52 28.21 -23.39 -15.95
C ILE A 52 27.37 -23.82 -14.75
N GLU A 53 27.83 -24.79 -13.97
CA GLU A 53 27.27 -25.13 -12.67
C GLU A 53 28.05 -24.38 -11.59
N ALA A 54 27.35 -23.69 -10.70
CA ALA A 54 27.91 -23.02 -9.54
C ALA A 54 27.31 -23.60 -8.27
N ARG A 55 28.14 -23.81 -7.24
CA ARG A 55 27.69 -24.14 -5.88
C ARG A 55 27.99 -22.97 -4.96
N ALA A 56 27.13 -22.70 -3.99
CA ALA A 56 27.28 -21.53 -3.12
C ALA A 56 28.25 -21.77 -1.94
N ASP A 57 28.31 -23.00 -1.42
CA ASP A 57 29.12 -23.34 -0.24
C ASP A 57 29.76 -24.75 -0.32
N PRO A 58 31.09 -24.87 -0.55
CA PRO A 58 31.99 -23.78 -0.95
C PRO A 58 31.61 -23.23 -2.32
N PHE A 59 32.02 -21.99 -2.62
CA PHE A 59 31.83 -21.43 -3.95
C PHE A 59 32.73 -22.15 -4.95
N ASP A 60 32.14 -22.96 -5.80
CA ASP A 60 32.82 -23.77 -6.82
C ASP A 60 32.10 -23.63 -8.16
N LEU A 61 32.86 -23.67 -9.25
CA LEU A 61 32.36 -23.57 -10.61
C LEU A 61 32.81 -24.77 -11.45
N GLU A 62 31.84 -25.53 -11.93
CA GLU A 62 32.06 -26.54 -12.96
C GLU A 62 31.64 -25.96 -14.31
N ILE A 63 32.54 -26.05 -15.30
CA ILE A 63 32.29 -25.53 -16.65
C ILE A 63 32.36 -26.65 -17.69
N THR A 64 31.36 -26.68 -18.57
CA THR A 64 31.30 -27.57 -19.73
C THR A 64 31.51 -26.73 -20.99
N CYS A 65 32.42 -27.16 -21.87
CA CYS A 65 32.77 -26.41 -23.06
C CYS A 65 33.18 -27.27 -24.25
N GLU A 66 32.97 -26.74 -25.45
CA GLU A 66 33.35 -27.35 -26.72
C GLU A 66 34.33 -26.44 -27.50
N PRO A 67 35.51 -26.93 -27.94
CA PRO A 67 36.06 -28.25 -27.61
C PRO A 67 36.47 -28.33 -26.13
N ALA A 68 36.60 -29.56 -25.62
CA ALA A 68 37.12 -29.78 -24.27
C ALA A 68 38.52 -29.18 -24.11
N ILE A 69 38.73 -28.45 -23.01
CA ILE A 69 39.99 -27.77 -22.70
C ILE A 69 40.82 -28.52 -21.66
N GLY A 70 42.13 -28.26 -21.64
CA GLY A 70 43.04 -28.77 -20.63
C GLY A 70 42.78 -28.18 -19.24
N GLY A 71 43.38 -28.81 -18.23
CA GLY A 71 43.18 -28.41 -16.82
C GLY A 71 43.66 -26.99 -16.50
N LEU A 72 44.70 -26.50 -17.19
CA LEU A 72 45.21 -25.14 -17.00
C LEU A 72 44.23 -24.10 -17.52
N GLU A 73 43.77 -24.27 -18.76
CA GLU A 73 42.78 -23.41 -19.41
C GLU A 73 41.48 -23.39 -18.61
N ARG A 74 41.05 -24.55 -18.13
CA ARG A 74 39.87 -24.68 -17.26
C ARG A 74 40.05 -23.88 -15.97
N GLY A 75 41.18 -24.03 -15.29
CA GLY A 75 41.47 -23.30 -14.06
C GLY A 75 41.54 -21.78 -14.25
N LEU A 76 42.09 -21.31 -15.38
CA LEU A 76 42.11 -19.89 -15.73
C LEU A 76 40.69 -19.36 -15.99
N LEU A 77 39.87 -20.13 -16.71
CA LEU A 77 38.50 -19.75 -17.03
C LEU A 77 37.60 -19.76 -15.79
N VAL A 78 37.72 -20.75 -14.92
CA VAL A 78 37.04 -20.79 -13.62
C VAL A 78 37.40 -19.56 -12.80
N ARG A 79 38.70 -19.25 -12.61
CA ARG A 79 39.11 -18.05 -11.86
C ARG A 79 38.63 -16.75 -12.48
N PHE A 80 38.59 -16.67 -13.80
CA PHE A 80 38.03 -15.52 -14.49
C PHE A 80 36.53 -15.38 -14.20
N LEU A 81 35.77 -16.46 -14.30
CA LEU A 81 34.34 -16.47 -14.00
C LEU A 81 34.07 -16.19 -12.52
N GLU A 82 34.83 -16.76 -11.58
CA GLU A 82 34.76 -16.45 -10.15
C GLU A 82 34.98 -14.96 -9.89
N ALA A 83 35.97 -14.35 -10.53
CA ALA A 83 36.23 -12.91 -10.38
C ALA A 83 35.08 -12.04 -10.92
N ARG A 84 34.32 -12.53 -11.91
CA ARG A 84 33.19 -11.81 -12.54
C ARG A 84 31.86 -12.07 -11.83
N LEU A 85 31.63 -13.29 -11.37
CA LEU A 85 30.41 -13.73 -10.68
C LEU A 85 30.49 -13.53 -9.16
N GLY A 86 31.70 -13.43 -8.60
CA GLY A 86 31.92 -13.24 -7.18
C GLY A 86 31.16 -12.04 -6.57
N PRO A 87 31.10 -10.86 -7.24
CA PRO A 87 30.26 -9.76 -6.77
C PRO A 87 28.76 -10.11 -6.72
N LEU A 88 28.26 -10.95 -7.63
CA LEU A 88 26.86 -11.39 -7.63
C LEU A 88 26.56 -12.33 -6.47
N ARG A 89 27.53 -13.16 -6.05
CA ARG A 89 27.40 -14.04 -4.87
C ARG A 89 27.13 -13.27 -3.57
N ALA A 90 27.60 -12.03 -3.43
CA ALA A 90 27.25 -11.25 -2.23
C ALA A 90 25.75 -10.91 -2.16
N HIS A 91 25.07 -10.93 -3.30
CA HIS A 91 23.64 -10.61 -3.43
C HIS A 91 22.78 -11.87 -3.61
N LEU A 92 23.31 -12.91 -4.23
CA LEU A 92 22.69 -14.21 -4.49
C LEU A 92 23.30 -15.24 -3.52
N TRP A 93 22.47 -15.93 -2.74
CA TRP A 93 22.86 -16.78 -1.60
C TRP A 93 23.58 -16.01 -0.48
N PRO A 94 22.90 -15.03 0.16
CA PRO A 94 23.48 -14.39 1.32
C PRO A 94 23.77 -15.43 2.40
N ALA A 95 25.03 -15.54 2.81
CA ALA A 95 25.48 -16.47 3.84
C ALA A 95 24.76 -16.25 5.18
N GLU A 96 24.24 -15.05 5.40
CA GLU A 96 23.47 -14.64 6.56
C GLU A 96 22.09 -14.14 6.11
N GLY A 97 21.04 -14.93 6.41
CA GLY A 97 19.67 -14.55 6.08
C GLY A 97 18.68 -15.32 6.95
N VAL A 98 17.76 -14.58 7.59
CA VAL A 98 16.60 -15.19 8.26
C VAL A 98 15.56 -15.46 7.18
N ALA A 99 15.36 -16.73 6.84
CA ALA A 99 14.25 -17.20 6.01
C ALA A 99 13.13 -17.79 6.90
N PRO A 100 11.86 -17.77 6.45
CA PRO A 100 10.80 -18.51 7.11
C PRO A 100 11.12 -20.01 7.23
N GLU A 101 10.40 -20.72 8.11
CA GLU A 101 10.49 -22.18 8.18
C GLU A 101 10.14 -22.80 6.82
N GLY A 102 10.89 -23.84 6.43
CA GLY A 102 10.75 -24.48 5.11
C GLY A 102 11.20 -23.61 3.92
N HIS A 103 11.93 -22.51 4.17
CA HIS A 103 12.48 -21.65 3.11
C HIS A 103 14.00 -21.47 3.25
N ARG A 104 14.63 -21.14 2.13
CA ARG A 104 16.08 -20.87 2.01
C ARG A 104 16.30 -19.46 1.48
N PRO A 105 17.24 -18.69 2.04
CA PRO A 105 17.50 -17.33 1.58
C PRO A 105 18.07 -17.37 0.17
N LEU A 106 17.41 -16.67 -0.76
CA LEU A 106 17.83 -16.56 -2.16
C LEU A 106 18.62 -15.27 -2.38
N ALA A 107 18.07 -14.13 -2.00
CA ALA A 107 18.71 -12.85 -2.24
C ALA A 107 18.35 -11.81 -1.18
N THR A 108 19.24 -10.86 -0.96
CA THR A 108 18.97 -9.67 -0.15
C THR A 108 19.37 -8.43 -0.94
N LEU A 109 18.37 -7.64 -1.32
CA LEU A 109 18.54 -6.45 -2.16
C LEU A 109 18.39 -5.19 -1.31
N PRO A 110 19.43 -4.35 -1.20
CA PRO A 110 19.30 -3.07 -0.49
C PRO A 110 18.43 -2.11 -1.32
N LEU A 111 17.26 -1.72 -0.78
CA LEU A 111 16.38 -0.76 -1.46
C LEU A 111 16.67 0.68 -1.01
N SER A 112 16.47 0.97 0.28
CA SER A 112 16.75 2.28 0.89
C SER A 112 16.89 2.16 2.41
N PRO A 113 17.48 3.17 3.09
CA PRO A 113 17.57 3.17 4.56
C PRO A 113 16.20 3.14 5.26
N THR A 114 15.15 3.69 4.66
CA THR A 114 13.82 3.76 5.27
C THR A 114 12.97 2.51 5.02
N ILE A 115 13.09 1.89 3.85
CA ILE A 115 12.33 0.68 3.48
C ILE A 115 13.06 -0.58 3.97
N GLY A 116 14.36 -0.47 4.24
CA GLY A 116 15.21 -1.62 4.57
C GLY A 116 15.48 -2.50 3.34
N PRO A 117 16.17 -3.63 3.55
CA PRO A 117 16.43 -4.58 2.48
C PRO A 117 15.16 -5.37 2.10
N LEU A 118 15.06 -5.68 0.81
CA LEU A 118 14.14 -6.66 0.26
C LEU A 118 14.81 -8.03 0.35
N ARG A 119 14.19 -8.96 1.08
CA ARG A 119 14.61 -10.35 1.19
C ARG A 119 13.75 -11.23 0.31
N LEU A 120 14.41 -12.08 -0.46
CA LEU A 120 13.80 -13.10 -1.27
C LEU A 120 14.23 -14.45 -0.70
N SER A 121 13.28 -15.36 -0.52
CA SER A 121 13.57 -16.74 -0.11
C SER A 121 12.77 -17.74 -0.93
N LEU A 122 13.39 -18.88 -1.23
CA LEU A 122 12.79 -19.97 -1.98
C LEU A 122 12.29 -21.06 -1.03
N PRO A 123 11.10 -21.64 -1.28
CA PRO A 123 10.69 -22.85 -0.58
C PRO A 123 11.72 -23.98 -0.75
N GLU A 124 11.88 -24.84 0.25
CA GLU A 124 12.78 -25.99 0.16
C GLU A 124 12.37 -26.92 -1.00
N GLY A 125 13.36 -27.31 -1.82
CA GLY A 125 13.14 -28.11 -3.03
C GLY A 125 12.56 -27.33 -4.22
N ALA A 126 12.24 -26.04 -4.08
CA ALA A 126 11.81 -25.23 -5.21
C ALA A 126 12.97 -24.91 -6.16
N VAL A 127 12.62 -24.76 -7.44
CA VAL A 127 13.54 -24.31 -8.49
C VAL A 127 13.07 -22.95 -8.98
N LEU A 128 14.01 -22.00 -9.03
CA LEU A 128 13.84 -20.72 -9.69
C LEU A 128 14.47 -20.79 -11.07
N ARG A 129 13.67 -20.56 -12.11
CA ARG A 129 14.12 -20.47 -13.50
C ARG A 129 14.29 -19.02 -13.88
N LEU A 130 15.44 -18.67 -14.43
CA LEU A 130 15.71 -17.39 -15.05
C LEU A 130 16.01 -17.61 -16.53
N ALA A 131 15.13 -17.19 -17.40
CA ALA A 131 15.36 -17.21 -18.85
C ALA A 131 15.71 -15.79 -19.32
N LEU A 132 16.82 -15.63 -20.04
CA LEU A 132 17.18 -14.37 -20.68
C LEU A 132 17.34 -14.60 -22.17
N ASP A 133 16.58 -13.85 -22.96
CA ASP A 133 16.76 -13.78 -24.41
C ASP A 133 16.96 -12.33 -24.89
N ARG A 134 16.81 -12.09 -26.20
CA ARG A 134 17.00 -10.76 -26.80
C ARG A 134 15.83 -9.79 -26.57
N GLN A 135 14.68 -10.30 -26.19
CA GLN A 135 13.43 -9.57 -26.03
C GLN A 135 13.08 -9.39 -24.56
N MET A 136 13.37 -10.38 -23.72
CA MET A 136 12.93 -10.38 -22.33
C MET A 136 13.86 -11.14 -21.38
N LEU A 137 13.81 -10.71 -20.12
CA LEU A 137 14.19 -11.49 -18.96
C LEU A 137 12.91 -12.06 -18.35
N GLU A 138 12.85 -13.36 -18.14
CA GLU A 138 11.80 -14.04 -17.41
C GLU A 138 12.38 -14.71 -16.17
N LEU A 139 11.67 -14.58 -15.07
CA LEU A 139 11.97 -15.22 -13.80
C LEU A 139 10.70 -15.95 -13.36
N GLU A 140 10.80 -17.25 -13.12
CA GLU A 140 9.65 -18.11 -12.80
C GLU A 140 9.98 -19.06 -11.65
N CYS A 141 9.08 -19.17 -10.68
CA CYS A 141 9.11 -20.16 -9.62
C CYS A 141 7.68 -20.66 -9.36
N GLU A 142 7.40 -21.91 -9.74
CA GLU A 142 6.08 -22.51 -9.58
C GLU A 142 5.61 -22.49 -8.12
N ALA A 143 6.51 -22.84 -7.19
CA ALA A 143 6.25 -22.83 -5.75
C ALA A 143 6.12 -21.42 -5.14
N GLY A 144 6.54 -20.38 -5.87
CA GLY A 144 6.48 -18.98 -5.45
C GLY A 144 7.67 -18.56 -4.57
N ILE A 145 8.31 -17.45 -4.94
CA ILE A 145 9.39 -16.83 -4.17
C ILE A 145 8.76 -16.03 -3.05
N HIS A 146 9.10 -16.34 -1.80
CA HIS A 146 8.66 -15.54 -0.66
C HIS A 146 9.37 -14.19 -0.65
N VAL A 147 8.59 -13.11 -0.60
CA VAL A 147 9.04 -11.72 -0.69
C VAL A 147 8.79 -11.03 0.66
N ARG A 148 9.85 -10.49 1.28
CA ARG A 148 9.75 -9.75 2.55
C ARG A 148 10.52 -8.44 2.55
N LEU A 149 9.92 -7.38 3.09
CA LEU A 149 10.55 -6.08 3.28
C LEU A 149 10.82 -5.83 4.76
N ASP A 150 12.10 -5.83 5.16
CA ASP A 150 12.48 -5.75 6.58
C ASP A 150 12.09 -4.41 7.25
N GLY A 151 12.15 -3.29 6.53
CA GLY A 151 11.74 -1.98 7.05
C GLY A 151 10.24 -1.71 6.94
N ALA A 152 9.48 -2.65 6.38
CA ALA A 152 8.03 -2.59 6.30
C ALA A 152 7.40 -3.93 6.75
N PRO A 153 7.63 -4.37 8.01
CA PRO A 153 7.12 -5.65 8.52
C PRO A 153 5.59 -5.69 8.66
N TRP A 154 4.93 -4.55 8.41
CA TRP A 154 3.49 -4.43 8.34
C TRP A 154 2.93 -4.89 6.98
N LEU A 155 3.73 -4.93 5.91
CA LEU A 155 3.28 -5.43 4.61
C LEU A 155 2.96 -6.92 4.69
N PRO A 156 1.91 -7.39 3.99
CA PRO A 156 1.62 -8.81 3.90
C PRO A 156 2.77 -9.54 3.21
N GLU A 157 3.01 -10.78 3.64
CA GLU A 157 3.92 -11.69 2.96
C GLU A 157 3.25 -12.17 1.67
N VAL A 158 3.99 -12.14 0.56
CA VAL A 158 3.49 -12.54 -0.75
C VAL A 158 4.47 -13.49 -1.42
N HIS A 159 3.95 -14.31 -2.32
CA HIS A 159 4.73 -15.23 -3.14
C HIS A 159 4.76 -14.73 -4.58
N LEU A 160 5.95 -14.42 -5.10
CA LEU A 160 6.18 -14.05 -6.50
C LEU A 160 6.40 -15.32 -7.32
N HIS A 161 5.47 -15.63 -8.23
CA HIS A 161 5.56 -16.79 -9.10
C HIS A 161 6.24 -16.48 -10.42
N LYS A 162 6.02 -15.29 -10.97
CA LYS A 162 6.56 -14.89 -12.26
C LYS A 162 6.91 -13.40 -12.28
N LEU A 163 8.05 -13.08 -12.87
CA LEU A 163 8.44 -11.72 -13.24
C LEU A 163 8.94 -11.76 -14.69
N THR A 164 8.34 -10.94 -15.54
CA THR A 164 8.83 -10.71 -16.91
C THR A 164 9.31 -9.27 -17.01
N TYR A 165 10.45 -9.05 -17.65
CA TYR A 165 10.96 -7.74 -18.00
C TYR A 165 11.29 -7.69 -19.49
N THR A 166 10.59 -6.85 -20.24
CA THR A 166 10.82 -6.67 -21.67
C THR A 166 11.96 -5.66 -21.90
N LEU A 167 13.01 -6.10 -22.59
CA LEU A 167 14.23 -5.30 -22.82
C LEU A 167 13.99 -4.09 -23.73
N ALA A 168 12.98 -4.16 -24.61
CA ALA A 168 12.70 -3.12 -25.60
C ALA A 168 12.11 -1.83 -24.98
N ASP A 169 11.22 -1.98 -24.01
CA ASP A 169 10.42 -0.88 -23.44
C ASP A 169 10.39 -0.86 -21.89
N GLY A 170 11.06 -1.83 -21.26
CA GLY A 170 11.14 -1.96 -19.81
C GLY A 170 9.80 -2.30 -19.18
N ALA A 171 8.85 -2.83 -19.95
CA ALA A 171 7.61 -3.36 -19.41
C ALA A 171 7.94 -4.45 -18.40
N ILE A 172 7.27 -4.39 -17.25
CA ILE A 172 7.35 -5.41 -16.20
C ILE A 172 5.98 -6.06 -16.15
N ASP A 173 5.96 -7.38 -16.03
CA ASP A 173 4.77 -8.17 -15.72
C ASP A 173 5.07 -9.04 -14.50
N LEU A 174 4.12 -9.16 -13.59
CA LEU A 174 4.31 -9.82 -12.30
C LEU A 174 3.14 -10.75 -12.02
N ARG A 175 3.42 -11.89 -11.40
CA ARG A 175 2.38 -12.80 -10.91
C ARG A 175 2.59 -13.12 -9.44
N PHE A 176 1.61 -12.81 -8.59
CA PHE A 176 1.69 -13.02 -7.14
C PHE A 176 0.61 -13.97 -6.59
N SER A 177 0.85 -14.50 -5.39
CA SER A 177 -0.15 -15.20 -4.57
C SER A 177 0.13 -15.03 -3.06
N GLY A 178 -0.68 -15.67 -2.20
CA GLY A 178 -0.39 -15.81 -0.77
C GLY A 178 -1.16 -14.88 0.18
N VAL A 179 -2.00 -14.00 -0.35
CA VAL A 179 -2.86 -13.14 0.49
C VAL A 179 -4.07 -13.96 0.94
N VAL A 180 -4.32 -13.98 2.25
CA VAL A 180 -5.45 -14.73 2.86
C VAL A 180 -6.41 -13.75 3.53
N GLU A 181 -7.65 -13.70 3.05
CA GLU A 181 -8.74 -12.92 3.66
C GLU A 181 -9.61 -13.77 4.61
N ARG A 182 -10.24 -13.14 5.61
CA ARG A 182 -11.15 -13.84 6.55
C ARG A 182 -12.61 -13.41 6.45
N TYR A 183 -12.95 -12.19 6.03
CA TYR A 183 -14.35 -11.71 5.97
C TYR A 183 -14.78 -11.20 4.60
N TYR A 184 -14.00 -10.36 3.94
CA TYR A 184 -14.23 -10.06 2.52
C TYR A 184 -13.59 -11.20 1.72
N HIS A 185 -14.32 -11.78 0.78
CA HIS A 185 -13.78 -12.83 -0.09
C HIS A 185 -13.86 -12.32 -1.52
N GLU A 186 -12.74 -11.87 -2.06
CA GLU A 186 -12.63 -11.56 -3.49
C GLU A 186 -12.25 -12.82 -4.29
N GLU A 187 -12.67 -12.88 -5.56
CA GLU A 187 -12.42 -14.07 -6.41
C GLU A 187 -10.93 -14.30 -6.70
N GLU A 188 -10.15 -13.22 -6.78
CA GLU A 188 -8.72 -13.27 -7.08
C GLU A 188 -7.89 -12.87 -5.85
N SER A 189 -6.86 -13.66 -5.52
CA SER A 189 -5.97 -13.38 -4.38
C SER A 189 -5.13 -12.11 -4.54
N VAL A 190 -4.95 -11.66 -5.78
CA VAL A 190 -4.23 -10.45 -6.17
C VAL A 190 -4.93 -9.94 -7.42
N SER A 191 -5.34 -8.68 -7.46
CA SER A 191 -6.00 -8.17 -8.67
C SER A 191 -4.97 -7.92 -9.77
N LEU A 192 -5.39 -8.08 -11.04
CA LEU A 192 -4.62 -7.64 -12.20
C LEU A 192 -4.21 -6.15 -12.11
N ILE A 193 -5.01 -5.33 -11.44
CA ILE A 193 -4.69 -3.92 -11.20
C ILE A 193 -3.46 -3.78 -10.30
N THR A 194 -3.36 -4.57 -9.23
CA THR A 194 -2.18 -4.53 -8.36
C THR A 194 -0.93 -5.06 -9.02
N GLU A 195 -1.00 -6.13 -9.79
CA GLU A 195 0.15 -6.62 -10.56
C GLU A 195 0.66 -5.50 -11.50
N ALA A 196 -0.24 -4.81 -12.19
CA ALA A 196 0.10 -3.67 -13.04
C ALA A 196 0.66 -2.47 -12.25
N ILE A 197 0.11 -2.14 -11.07
CA ILE A 197 0.62 -1.06 -10.21
C ILE A 197 2.03 -1.40 -9.72
N LEU A 198 2.25 -2.62 -9.20
CA LEU A 198 3.56 -3.06 -8.71
C LEU A 198 4.58 -3.11 -9.84
N ALA A 199 4.21 -3.63 -11.00
CA ALA A 199 5.04 -3.61 -12.20
C ALA A 199 5.45 -2.18 -12.57
N HIS A 200 4.51 -1.25 -12.57
CA HIS A 200 4.80 0.16 -12.84
C HIS A 200 5.70 0.79 -11.78
N VAL A 201 5.46 0.53 -10.49
CA VAL A 201 6.31 1.02 -9.39
C VAL A 201 7.72 0.47 -9.51
N LEU A 202 7.89 -0.83 -9.75
CA LEU A 202 9.20 -1.43 -9.99
C LEU A 202 9.88 -0.80 -11.21
N ARG A 203 9.15 -0.56 -12.30
CA ARG A 203 9.71 0.09 -13.49
C ARG A 203 10.22 1.49 -13.16
N VAL A 204 9.42 2.29 -12.45
CA VAL A 204 9.76 3.66 -12.06
C VAL A 204 10.96 3.69 -11.11
N LEU A 205 11.03 2.78 -10.14
CA LEU A 205 12.08 2.77 -9.12
C LEU A 205 13.39 2.12 -9.61
N LEU A 206 13.28 1.05 -10.40
CA LEU A 206 14.43 0.25 -10.83
C LEU A 206 15.03 0.74 -12.14
N SER A 207 14.23 1.16 -13.12
CA SER A 207 14.74 1.48 -14.45
C SER A 207 15.84 2.56 -14.45
N PRO A 208 15.70 3.68 -13.71
CA PRO A 208 16.77 4.68 -13.64
C PRO A 208 18.03 4.17 -12.92
N LYS A 209 17.88 3.16 -12.06
CA LYS A 209 18.92 2.58 -11.21
C LYS A 209 19.57 1.33 -11.82
N ILE A 210 19.23 0.96 -13.06
CA ILE A 210 19.83 -0.20 -13.74
C ILE A 210 21.37 -0.04 -13.77
N PRO A 211 22.12 -0.98 -13.19
CA PRO A 211 23.58 -0.95 -13.20
C PRO A 211 24.16 -0.91 -14.63
N ALA A 212 25.26 -0.17 -14.80
CA ALA A 212 25.89 0.01 -16.12
C ALA A 212 26.32 -1.31 -16.76
N TRP A 213 26.65 -2.33 -15.96
CA TRP A 213 27.06 -3.64 -16.43
C TRP A 213 25.90 -4.47 -17.03
N LEU A 214 24.63 -4.11 -16.75
CA LEU A 214 23.46 -4.74 -17.37
C LEU A 214 23.14 -4.16 -18.76
N LEU A 215 23.59 -2.94 -19.08
CA LEU A 215 23.27 -2.30 -20.37
C LEU A 215 23.75 -3.11 -21.59
N PRO A 216 24.96 -3.71 -21.58
CA PRO A 216 25.40 -4.59 -22.67
C PRO A 216 24.54 -5.85 -22.85
N LEU A 217 23.75 -6.25 -21.86
CA LEU A 217 22.82 -7.38 -21.93
C LEU A 217 21.45 -6.99 -22.54
N GLY A 218 21.28 -5.75 -22.98
CA GLY A 218 20.05 -5.24 -23.59
C GLY A 218 19.12 -4.51 -22.63
N PHE A 219 19.46 -4.41 -21.34
CA PHE A 219 18.70 -3.59 -20.40
C PHE A 219 18.82 -2.12 -20.74
N GLN A 220 17.71 -1.40 -20.64
CA GLN A 220 17.66 0.02 -20.96
C GLN A 220 17.24 0.83 -19.74
N ARG A 221 17.93 1.96 -19.54
CA ARG A 221 17.47 3.00 -18.63
C ARG A 221 16.42 3.81 -19.37
N PHE A 222 15.18 3.77 -18.88
CA PHE A 222 14.10 4.55 -19.44
C PHE A 222 14.06 5.91 -18.76
N GLU A 223 14.00 6.97 -19.57
CA GLU A 223 13.65 8.28 -19.05
C GLU A 223 12.19 8.24 -18.61
N LEU A 224 11.98 8.56 -17.33
CA LEU A 224 10.63 8.61 -16.81
C LEU A 224 9.94 9.86 -17.34
N PRO A 225 8.66 9.77 -17.74
CA PRO A 225 7.90 10.96 -18.08
C PRO A 225 7.89 11.93 -16.87
N PRO A 226 7.73 13.24 -17.09
CA PRO A 226 7.60 14.19 -15.99
C PRO A 226 6.43 13.80 -15.07
N PRO A 227 6.48 14.18 -13.78
CA PRO A 227 5.35 13.97 -12.88
C PRO A 227 4.08 14.58 -13.46
N PRO A 228 2.92 13.92 -13.32
CA PRO A 228 1.66 14.55 -13.67
C PRO A 228 1.54 15.87 -12.90
N ALA A 229 1.11 16.93 -13.61
CA ALA A 229 0.92 18.22 -12.99
C ALA A 229 -0.13 18.13 -11.87
N PRO A 230 0.03 18.88 -10.77
CA PRO A 230 -1.03 19.04 -9.77
C PRO A 230 -2.33 19.50 -10.45
N ARG A 231 -3.47 19.03 -9.95
CA ARG A 231 -4.80 19.43 -10.43
C ARG A 231 -5.36 20.52 -9.50
N PRO A 232 -5.19 21.82 -9.84
CA PRO A 232 -5.62 22.92 -8.97
C PRO A 232 -7.14 23.07 -8.90
N ASP A 233 -7.86 22.43 -9.81
CA ASP A 233 -9.31 22.34 -9.89
C ASP A 233 -9.92 21.40 -8.85
N ARG A 234 -9.10 20.67 -8.08
CA ARG A 234 -9.54 19.68 -7.10
C ARG A 234 -9.29 20.11 -5.66
N ILE A 235 -10.17 19.67 -4.77
CA ILE A 235 -10.03 19.87 -3.33
C ILE A 235 -9.07 18.82 -2.79
N VAL A 236 -7.93 19.25 -2.24
CA VAL A 236 -6.98 18.33 -1.59
C VAL A 236 -7.49 18.02 -0.20
N LEU A 237 -7.77 16.75 0.06
CA LEU A 237 -8.29 16.26 1.34
C LEU A 237 -7.15 15.91 2.28
N PHE A 238 -6.16 15.18 1.77
CA PHE A 238 -5.04 14.68 2.56
C PHE A 238 -3.75 14.69 1.74
N ARG A 239 -2.65 14.92 2.45
CA ARG A 239 -1.28 14.72 1.98
C ARG A 239 -0.62 13.70 2.90
N LEU A 240 -0.16 12.60 2.33
CA LEU A 240 0.50 11.53 3.07
C LEU A 240 1.96 11.45 2.64
N PRO A 241 2.92 11.80 3.50
CA PRO A 241 4.32 11.56 3.21
C PRO A 241 4.57 10.06 3.12
N LEU A 242 5.21 9.62 2.04
CA LEU A 242 5.62 8.23 1.83
C LEU A 242 7.11 8.06 2.14
N ALA A 243 7.57 6.82 2.25
CA ALA A 243 8.96 6.53 2.57
C ALA A 243 9.92 6.96 1.44
N ALA A 244 11.00 7.66 1.82
CA ALA A 244 12.13 8.06 0.97
C ALA A 244 11.73 8.62 -0.41
N ASP A 245 12.17 7.95 -1.49
CA ASP A 245 12.06 8.38 -2.89
C ASP A 245 10.62 8.30 -3.42
N MET A 246 9.67 7.76 -2.64
CA MET A 246 8.25 7.65 -3.03
C MET A 246 7.48 8.96 -2.90
N GLY A 247 8.07 9.99 -2.27
CA GLY A 247 7.51 11.34 -2.22
C GLY A 247 6.25 11.46 -1.37
N GLU A 248 5.22 12.12 -1.90
CA GLU A 248 3.95 12.38 -1.21
C GLU A 248 2.80 11.79 -2.02
N ALA A 249 1.85 11.13 -1.34
CA ALA A 249 0.55 10.81 -1.91
C ALA A 249 -0.46 11.93 -1.60
N THR A 250 -1.19 12.39 -2.61
CA THR A 250 -2.25 13.39 -2.47
C THR A 250 -3.60 12.74 -2.72
N VAL A 251 -4.53 12.85 -1.77
CA VAL A 251 -5.92 12.43 -1.94
C VAL A 251 -6.76 13.67 -2.18
N ALA A 252 -7.52 13.70 -3.27
CA ALA A 252 -8.31 14.85 -3.69
C ALA A 252 -9.70 14.45 -4.21
N MET A 253 -10.64 15.40 -4.22
CA MET A 253 -11.99 15.22 -4.77
C MET A 253 -12.40 16.38 -5.68
N GLU A 254 -13.45 16.17 -6.47
CA GLU A 254 -14.06 17.24 -7.27
C GLU A 254 -14.80 18.25 -6.36
N PRO A 255 -14.89 19.54 -6.73
CA PRO A 255 -15.52 20.56 -5.89
C PRO A 255 -17.01 20.34 -5.59
N ASP A 256 -17.74 19.65 -6.47
CA ASP A 256 -19.15 19.32 -6.32
C ASP A 256 -19.40 17.90 -5.77
N GLU A 257 -18.34 17.23 -5.35
CA GLU A 257 -18.39 15.90 -4.74
C GLU A 257 -18.75 15.97 -3.25
N THR A 258 -19.32 14.88 -2.75
CA THR A 258 -19.60 14.71 -1.32
C THR A 258 -19.02 13.39 -0.83
N ILE A 259 -18.20 13.45 0.21
CA ILE A 259 -17.70 12.25 0.87
C ILE A 259 -18.71 11.86 1.92
N LEU A 260 -19.30 10.67 1.78
CA LEU A 260 -20.19 10.10 2.78
C LEU A 260 -19.40 9.09 3.60
N VAL A 261 -19.32 9.30 4.91
CA VAL A 261 -18.76 8.35 5.87
C VAL A 261 -19.91 7.80 6.70
N THR A 262 -20.28 6.56 6.43
CA THR A 262 -21.28 5.81 7.17
C THR A 262 -20.60 4.92 8.19
N ALA A 263 -21.06 4.91 9.43
CA ALA A 263 -20.50 4.08 10.50
C ALA A 263 -21.61 3.38 11.30
N SER A 264 -21.46 2.08 11.50
CA SER A 264 -22.27 1.24 12.38
C SER A 264 -21.37 0.41 13.30
N ALA A 265 -21.97 -0.47 14.12
CA ALA A 265 -21.22 -1.44 14.91
C ALA A 265 -20.47 -2.48 14.06
N ASP A 266 -20.96 -2.72 12.83
CA ASP A 266 -20.51 -3.80 11.95
C ASP A 266 -19.63 -3.28 10.81
N GLU A 267 -19.78 -2.02 10.40
CA GLU A 267 -19.07 -1.49 9.24
C GLU A 267 -18.86 0.03 9.33
N ILE A 268 -17.67 0.48 8.91
CA ILE A 268 -17.41 1.85 8.53
C ILE A 268 -17.25 1.87 7.00
N GLN A 269 -18.10 2.59 6.30
CA GLN A 269 -18.08 2.73 4.86
C GLN A 269 -17.84 4.20 4.49
N ILE A 270 -16.94 4.43 3.54
CA ILE A 270 -16.69 5.72 2.90
C ILE A 270 -17.15 5.57 1.46
N THR A 271 -18.03 6.45 0.98
CA THR A 271 -18.44 6.49 -0.43
C THR A 271 -18.29 7.89 -0.99
N CYS A 272 -18.01 7.93 -2.30
CA CYS A 272 -17.79 9.13 -3.08
C CYS A 272 -18.27 8.83 -4.51
N ASP A 273 -19.28 9.55 -4.98
CA ASP A 273 -20.04 9.16 -6.17
C ASP A 273 -19.21 9.24 -7.45
N ARG A 274 -18.43 10.31 -7.62
CA ARG A 274 -17.47 10.46 -8.73
C ARG A 274 -16.08 9.94 -8.38
N GLY A 275 -15.86 9.60 -7.12
CA GLY A 275 -14.66 8.98 -6.59
C GLY A 275 -13.56 9.95 -6.18
N LEU A 276 -12.74 9.49 -5.24
CA LEU A 276 -11.53 10.13 -4.78
C LEU A 276 -10.39 9.87 -5.76
N TRP A 277 -9.59 10.90 -6.01
CA TRP A 277 -8.37 10.80 -6.77
C TRP A 277 -7.17 10.71 -5.84
N ILE A 278 -6.44 9.61 -5.93
CA ILE A 278 -5.22 9.37 -5.17
C ILE A 278 -4.06 9.52 -6.15
N ALA A 279 -3.29 10.60 -6.05
CA ALA A 279 -2.14 10.85 -6.91
C ALA A 279 -0.84 10.52 -6.17
N LEU A 280 0.08 9.82 -6.83
CA LEU A 280 1.46 9.61 -6.37
C LEU A 280 2.41 10.17 -7.42
N PRO A 281 2.67 11.49 -7.41
CA PRO A 281 3.42 12.15 -8.47
C PRO A 281 4.83 11.58 -8.66
N ALA A 282 5.53 11.25 -7.56
CA ALA A 282 6.86 10.64 -7.62
C ALA A 282 6.86 9.30 -8.36
N LEU A 283 5.78 8.53 -8.23
CA LEU A 283 5.58 7.24 -8.87
C LEU A 283 4.84 7.35 -10.22
N ARG A 284 4.53 8.57 -10.69
CA ARG A 284 3.91 8.85 -11.99
C ARG A 284 2.55 8.14 -12.20
N PHE A 285 1.80 7.92 -11.13
CA PHE A 285 0.50 7.26 -11.22
C PHE A 285 -0.58 7.96 -10.42
N GLY A 286 -1.83 7.66 -10.75
CA GLY A 286 -2.99 8.05 -9.96
C GLY A 286 -4.07 6.98 -10.02
N LEU A 287 -4.85 6.89 -8.95
CA LEU A 287 -5.91 5.91 -8.77
C LEU A 287 -7.23 6.64 -8.50
N HIS A 288 -8.33 6.02 -8.93
CA HIS A 288 -9.67 6.45 -8.60
C HIS A 288 -10.31 5.45 -7.64
N ALA A 289 -10.71 5.91 -6.46
CA ALA A 289 -11.38 5.08 -5.46
C ALA A 289 -12.78 5.64 -5.17
N ARG A 290 -13.84 4.86 -5.41
CA ARG A 290 -15.22 5.30 -5.17
C ARG A 290 -15.76 4.95 -3.80
N SER A 291 -15.23 3.89 -3.21
CA SER A 291 -15.66 3.45 -1.89
C SER A 291 -14.52 2.79 -1.13
N ALA A 292 -14.57 2.90 0.18
CA ALA A 292 -13.79 2.09 1.09
C ALA A 292 -14.72 1.56 2.19
N ARG A 293 -14.48 0.34 2.66
CA ARG A 293 -15.20 -0.30 3.76
C ARG A 293 -14.17 -0.75 4.77
N TYR A 294 -14.50 -0.69 6.03
CA TYR A 294 -13.67 -1.13 7.13
C TYR A 294 -14.55 -1.87 8.11
N HIS A 295 -14.22 -3.13 8.38
CA HIS A 295 -14.95 -3.96 9.32
C HIS A 295 -14.37 -3.75 10.72
N PRO A 296 -15.07 -3.08 11.65
CA PRO A 296 -14.50 -2.63 12.91
C PRO A 296 -13.92 -3.72 13.78
N ARG A 297 -14.45 -4.95 13.69
CA ARG A 297 -14.09 -6.09 14.56
C ARG A 297 -12.88 -6.88 14.06
N SER A 298 -12.79 -7.10 12.75
CA SER A 298 -11.68 -7.83 12.12
C SER A 298 -10.52 -6.88 11.78
N GLY A 299 -10.85 -5.61 11.57
CA GLY A 299 -9.94 -4.60 11.05
C GLY A 299 -9.72 -4.70 9.55
N GLU A 300 -10.46 -5.57 8.85
CA GLU A 300 -10.34 -5.72 7.40
C GLU A 300 -10.81 -4.45 6.68
N VAL A 301 -10.10 -4.10 5.61
CA VAL A 301 -10.42 -2.96 4.75
C VAL A 301 -10.72 -3.46 3.36
N GLN A 302 -11.74 -2.93 2.72
CA GLN A 302 -12.03 -3.18 1.31
C GLN A 302 -12.15 -1.85 0.56
N VAL A 303 -11.32 -1.61 -0.44
CA VAL A 303 -11.42 -0.43 -1.31
C VAL A 303 -11.98 -0.85 -2.65
N GLY A 304 -13.08 -0.23 -3.06
CA GLY A 304 -13.78 -0.56 -4.29
C GLY A 304 -12.89 -0.37 -5.52
N GLY A 305 -12.72 -1.45 -6.28
CA GLY A 305 -11.88 -1.49 -7.49
C GLY A 305 -10.42 -1.86 -7.24
N LEU A 306 -10.05 -2.21 -6.00
CA LEU A 306 -8.75 -2.80 -5.67
C LEU A 306 -8.92 -4.27 -5.26
N GLY A 307 -7.86 -5.05 -5.36
CA GLY A 307 -7.79 -6.46 -4.96
C GLY A 307 -7.43 -6.70 -3.49
N GLN A 308 -7.32 -7.99 -3.12
CA GLN A 308 -7.00 -8.42 -1.75
C GLN A 308 -5.64 -7.92 -1.25
N LEU A 309 -4.61 -7.89 -2.12
CA LEU A 309 -3.27 -7.44 -1.72
C LEU A 309 -3.30 -5.96 -1.32
N GLU A 310 -3.97 -5.12 -2.10
CA GLU A 310 -4.11 -3.70 -1.84
C GLU A 310 -4.90 -3.46 -0.55
N ASN A 311 -5.99 -4.21 -0.39
CA ASN A 311 -6.82 -4.20 0.82
C ASN A 311 -5.98 -4.53 2.06
N ALA A 312 -5.14 -5.57 1.99
CA ALA A 312 -4.24 -5.98 3.06
C ALA A 312 -3.14 -4.93 3.35
N VAL A 313 -2.59 -4.29 2.31
CA VAL A 313 -1.61 -3.19 2.46
C VAL A 313 -2.26 -1.99 3.14
N ILE A 314 -3.46 -1.58 2.70
CA ILE A 314 -4.19 -0.44 3.27
C ILE A 314 -4.59 -0.74 4.72
N GLU A 315 -5.07 -1.94 5.00
CA GLU A 315 -5.35 -2.44 6.35
C GLU A 315 -4.13 -2.32 7.25
N ALA A 316 -2.96 -2.75 6.77
CA ALA A 316 -1.73 -2.68 7.54
C ALA A 316 -1.28 -1.22 7.81
N ILE A 317 -1.42 -0.32 6.83
CA ILE A 317 -1.15 1.12 7.00
C ILE A 317 -2.09 1.71 8.06
N ILE A 318 -3.39 1.40 7.98
CA ILE A 318 -4.40 1.88 8.92
C ILE A 318 -4.10 1.37 10.33
N ARG A 319 -3.75 0.08 10.48
CA ARG A 319 -3.34 -0.49 11.77
C ARG A 319 -2.13 0.22 12.36
N GLN A 320 -1.11 0.51 11.54
CA GLN A 320 0.07 1.26 11.94
C GLN A 320 -0.29 2.67 12.41
N HIS A 321 -1.13 3.40 11.66
CA HIS A 321 -1.49 4.79 11.95
C HIS A 321 -2.43 4.94 13.14
N LEU A 322 -3.34 3.99 13.35
CA LEU A 322 -4.23 4.00 14.51
C LEU A 322 -3.51 3.64 15.82
N GLY A 323 -2.20 3.39 15.79
CA GLY A 323 -1.39 3.09 16.98
C GLY A 323 -1.81 1.79 17.67
N ARG A 324 -2.60 0.97 17.00
CA ARG A 324 -3.03 -0.33 17.48
C ARG A 324 -2.01 -1.32 16.96
N GLY A 325 -1.09 -1.74 17.83
CA GLY A 325 -0.34 -2.98 17.58
C GLY A 325 -1.30 -4.15 17.27
N ARG A 326 -0.76 -5.32 16.93
CA ARG A 326 -1.51 -6.55 16.55
C ARG A 326 -2.64 -7.03 17.51
N GLY A 327 -3.04 -6.27 18.55
CA GLY A 327 -4.13 -6.59 19.49
C GLY A 327 -4.86 -5.39 20.12
N GLY A 328 -4.89 -4.20 19.49
CA GLY A 328 -5.72 -3.10 20.01
C GLY A 328 -7.22 -3.38 19.89
N ALA A 329 -8.01 -3.05 20.92
CA ALA A 329 -9.45 -3.32 20.93
C ALA A 329 -10.14 -2.68 19.70
N PRO A 330 -10.95 -3.44 18.94
CA PRO A 330 -11.64 -2.95 17.76
C PRO A 330 -12.57 -1.78 18.10
N ILE A 331 -12.87 -0.88 17.13
CA ILE A 331 -13.82 0.24 17.37
C ILE A 331 -15.18 -0.30 17.86
N GLY A 332 -15.59 -1.48 17.39
CA GLY A 332 -16.78 -2.17 17.89
C GLY A 332 -16.76 -2.42 19.39
N ALA A 333 -15.61 -2.74 19.99
CA ALA A 333 -15.49 -2.94 21.44
C ALA A 333 -15.77 -1.65 22.22
N LEU A 334 -15.37 -0.48 21.70
CA LEU A 334 -15.68 0.82 22.32
C LEU A 334 -17.19 1.12 22.32
N ILE A 335 -17.90 0.70 21.26
CA ILE A 335 -19.37 0.81 21.20
C ILE A 335 -19.99 -0.16 22.20
N ASP A 336 -19.42 -1.36 22.32
CA ASP A 336 -19.91 -2.39 23.24
C ASP A 336 -19.75 -2.01 24.71
N GLU A 337 -18.73 -1.21 25.05
CA GLU A 337 -18.48 -0.64 26.38
C GLU A 337 -19.45 0.48 26.78
N LEU A 338 -20.25 1.03 25.87
CA LEU A 338 -21.20 2.08 26.21
C LEU A 338 -22.28 1.56 27.17
N PRO A 339 -22.61 2.30 28.25
CA PRO A 339 -23.63 1.89 29.21
C PRO A 339 -24.97 1.63 28.52
N ILE A 340 -25.63 0.53 28.88
CA ILE A 340 -26.96 0.20 28.39
C ILE A 340 -27.97 0.60 29.46
N ASP A 341 -28.98 1.38 29.09
CA ASP A 341 -30.05 1.78 30.00
C ASP A 341 -31.13 0.70 30.17
N ALA A 342 -32.10 0.94 31.05
CA ALA A 342 -33.20 0.00 31.31
C ALA A 342 -34.07 -0.28 30.07
N LYS A 343 -34.02 0.56 29.03
CA LYS A 343 -34.75 0.39 27.76
C LYS A 343 -33.90 -0.33 26.70
N GLY A 344 -32.69 -0.79 27.05
CA GLY A 344 -31.77 -1.45 26.13
C GLY A 344 -31.06 -0.50 25.16
N ARG A 345 -31.07 0.81 25.43
CA ARG A 345 -30.41 1.83 24.59
C ARG A 345 -28.98 2.05 25.09
N ARG A 346 -28.05 2.30 24.16
CA ARG A 346 -26.67 2.66 24.51
C ARG A 346 -26.60 4.16 24.82
N THR A 347 -26.15 4.51 26.02
CA THR A 347 -26.03 5.88 26.48
C THR A 347 -24.73 6.49 25.95
N LEU A 348 -24.85 7.52 25.12
CA LEU A 348 -23.72 8.26 24.54
C LEU A 348 -23.21 9.36 25.47
N PHE A 349 -24.13 10.02 26.18
CA PHE A 349 -23.82 11.18 27.02
C PHE A 349 -24.86 11.34 28.12
N THR A 350 -24.41 11.73 29.31
CA THR A 350 -25.27 12.06 30.45
C THR A 350 -24.80 13.36 31.08
N ARG A 351 -25.71 14.34 31.23
CA ARG A 351 -25.45 15.58 31.98
C ARG A 351 -26.70 16.05 32.70
N GLY A 352 -26.72 15.88 34.02
CA GLY A 352 -27.90 16.20 34.83
C GLY A 352 -29.09 15.33 34.42
N PRO A 353 -30.28 15.91 34.13
CA PRO A 353 -31.45 15.16 33.69
C PRO A 353 -31.44 14.80 32.19
N ILE A 354 -30.43 15.25 31.44
CA ILE A 354 -30.37 15.03 29.99
C ILE A 354 -29.56 13.77 29.70
N HIS A 355 -30.19 12.83 29.01
CA HIS A 355 -29.56 11.61 28.51
C HIS A 355 -29.64 11.56 26.99
N VAL A 356 -28.49 11.41 26.34
CA VAL A 356 -28.44 11.15 24.90
C VAL A 356 -28.13 9.68 24.71
N ALA A 357 -29.06 8.97 24.08
CA ALA A 357 -28.97 7.54 23.86
C ALA A 357 -29.16 7.19 22.38
N MET A 358 -28.57 6.08 21.95
CA MET A 358 -28.74 5.51 20.62
C MET A 358 -29.35 4.11 20.72
N ARG A 359 -30.09 3.71 19.68
CA ARG A 359 -30.63 2.36 19.55
C ARG A 359 -29.55 1.41 19.04
N THR A 360 -29.69 0.12 19.34
CA THR A 360 -28.86 -0.93 18.71
C THR A 360 -29.06 -0.89 17.19
N GLY A 361 -27.97 -0.95 16.43
CA GLY A 361 -28.00 -0.87 14.96
C GLY A 361 -28.08 0.56 14.41
N THR A 362 -28.00 1.61 15.26
CA THR A 362 -27.92 3.00 14.78
C THR A 362 -26.70 3.16 13.86
N ARG A 363 -26.96 3.70 12.68
CA ARG A 363 -25.99 4.04 11.66
C ARG A 363 -25.81 5.55 11.66
N PHE A 364 -24.56 5.98 11.84
CA PHE A 364 -24.18 7.38 11.71
C PHE A 364 -23.72 7.65 10.29
N THR A 365 -24.12 8.77 9.72
CA THR A 365 -23.61 9.23 8.42
C THR A 365 -23.05 10.63 8.57
N LEU A 366 -21.82 10.81 8.14
CA LEU A 366 -21.13 12.08 8.09
C LEU A 366 -20.89 12.44 6.63
N ALA A 367 -21.56 13.46 6.12
CA ALA A 367 -21.35 13.98 4.79
C ALA A 367 -20.42 15.19 4.85
N PHE A 368 -19.34 15.15 4.08
CA PHE A 368 -18.45 16.29 3.87
C PHE A 368 -18.60 16.80 2.44
N ALA A 369 -19.08 18.02 2.29
CA ALA A 369 -19.25 18.69 1.01
C ALA A 369 -18.57 20.06 1.00
N ALA A 370 -18.46 20.69 -0.17
CA ALA A 370 -17.86 22.02 -0.28
C ALA A 370 -18.64 23.14 0.42
N SER A 371 -19.93 22.90 0.73
CA SER A 371 -20.86 23.85 1.33
C SER A 371 -21.08 23.66 2.84
N GLY A 372 -20.71 22.51 3.39
CA GLY A 372 -20.97 22.21 4.80
C GLY A 372 -20.63 20.79 5.22
N ILE A 373 -20.98 20.49 6.46
CA ILE A 373 -20.80 19.20 7.10
C ILE A 373 -22.17 18.74 7.63
N ASP A 374 -22.62 17.56 7.24
CA ASP A 374 -23.83 16.94 7.77
C ASP A 374 -23.47 15.74 8.62
N PHE A 375 -24.05 15.65 9.81
CA PHE A 375 -23.99 14.47 10.65
C PHE A 375 -25.41 13.98 10.90
N THR A 376 -25.73 12.76 10.51
CA THR A 376 -27.05 12.16 10.71
C THR A 376 -26.95 10.82 11.41
N ALA A 377 -28.04 10.40 12.05
CA ALA A 377 -28.18 9.11 12.73
C ALA A 377 -29.50 8.46 12.32
N ASP A 378 -29.43 7.19 11.93
CA ASP A 378 -30.59 6.37 11.58
C ASP A 378 -30.51 4.98 12.24
N PRO A 379 -31.44 4.63 13.17
CA PRO A 379 -32.52 5.46 13.68
C PRO A 379 -32.03 6.73 14.41
N PRO A 380 -32.88 7.77 14.56
CA PRO A 380 -32.51 9.02 15.24
C PRO A 380 -32.02 8.78 16.67
N LEU A 381 -31.11 9.64 17.14
CA LEU A 381 -30.68 9.68 18.54
C LEU A 381 -31.83 10.12 19.43
N ILE A 382 -31.95 9.53 20.61
CA ILE A 382 -32.98 9.89 21.59
C ILE A 382 -32.35 10.79 22.64
N VAL A 383 -32.94 11.96 22.85
CA VAL A 383 -32.58 12.90 23.90
C VAL A 383 -33.70 12.90 24.92
N ASP A 384 -33.49 12.20 26.04
CA ASP A 384 -34.44 12.24 27.17
C ASP A 384 -34.21 13.56 27.92
N GLY A 385 -35.22 14.42 27.94
CA GLY A 385 -35.21 15.71 28.63
C GLY A 385 -35.96 15.70 29.97
N PRO A 386 -35.83 16.77 30.76
CA PRO A 386 -36.63 16.92 31.97
C PRO A 386 -38.13 17.02 31.64
N GLY A 387 -38.97 16.28 32.37
CA GLY A 387 -40.43 16.48 32.37
C GLY A 387 -41.18 15.95 31.14
N VAL A 388 -40.85 14.73 30.67
CA VAL A 388 -41.52 14.03 29.55
C VAL A 388 -41.25 14.62 28.15
N LEU A 389 -40.30 15.54 28.04
CA LEU A 389 -39.86 16.09 26.76
C LEU A 389 -38.75 15.22 26.16
N ASP A 390 -39.16 14.19 25.44
CA ASP A 390 -38.25 13.35 24.66
C ASP A 390 -38.13 13.93 23.24
N TYR A 391 -36.91 14.10 22.74
CA TYR A 391 -36.65 14.55 21.37
C TYR A 391 -35.89 13.48 20.59
N GLN A 392 -36.23 13.34 19.31
CA GLN A 392 -35.44 12.56 18.37
C GLN A 392 -34.57 13.47 17.52
N LEU A 393 -33.26 13.34 17.67
CA LEU A 393 -32.26 14.04 16.89
C LEU A 393 -31.87 13.20 15.68
N ARG A 394 -32.32 13.60 14.48
CA ARG A 394 -31.90 12.99 13.21
C ARG A 394 -30.50 13.41 12.82
N GLY A 395 -30.10 14.64 13.13
CA GLY A 395 -28.80 15.11 12.73
C GLY A 395 -28.49 16.56 13.04
N LEU A 396 -27.31 16.98 12.61
CA LEU A 396 -26.70 18.28 12.75
C LEU A 396 -26.12 18.68 11.39
N HIS A 397 -26.40 19.89 10.94
CA HIS A 397 -25.81 20.47 9.74
C HIS A 397 -24.97 21.69 10.12
N TYR A 398 -23.75 21.80 9.60
CA TYR A 398 -22.95 23.01 9.67
C TYR A 398 -22.87 23.66 8.29
N ALA A 399 -23.51 24.82 8.12
CA ALA A 399 -23.53 25.56 6.87
C ALA A 399 -22.34 26.53 6.80
N PHE A 400 -21.37 26.30 5.91
CA PHE A 400 -20.23 27.22 5.75
C PHE A 400 -20.65 28.62 5.30
N ALA A 401 -21.71 28.72 4.49
CA ALA A 401 -22.25 30.01 4.04
C ALA A 401 -22.67 30.94 5.19
N ARG A 402 -23.14 30.37 6.31
CA ARG A 402 -23.60 31.11 7.50
C ARG A 402 -22.66 30.97 8.69
N ALA A 403 -21.69 30.07 8.62
CA ALA A 403 -20.85 29.63 9.72
C ALA A 403 -21.65 29.21 10.97
N ALA A 404 -22.81 28.57 10.76
CA ALA A 404 -23.79 28.26 11.80
C ALA A 404 -24.20 26.78 11.77
N PHE A 405 -24.48 26.24 12.94
CA PHE A 405 -25.07 24.92 13.11
C PHE A 405 -26.60 25.00 13.04
N SER A 406 -27.23 24.00 12.44
CA SER A 406 -28.67 23.80 12.49
C SER A 406 -28.99 22.36 12.87
N LEU A 407 -30.02 22.16 13.68
CA LEU A 407 -30.48 20.86 14.13
C LEU A 407 -31.56 20.29 13.21
N VAL A 408 -31.47 18.99 12.93
CA VAL A 408 -32.50 18.24 12.23
C VAL A 408 -33.18 17.33 13.25
N LEU A 409 -34.37 17.72 13.69
CA LEU A 409 -35.19 16.95 14.63
C LEU A 409 -36.19 16.07 13.86
N ALA A 410 -36.53 14.91 14.39
CA ALA A 410 -37.64 14.10 13.86
C ALA A 410 -38.98 14.62 14.40
N ASP A 411 -40.04 14.45 13.61
CA ASP A 411 -41.41 14.76 14.05
C ASP A 411 -41.87 13.77 15.12
N ASP A 412 -41.82 14.18 16.39
CA ASP A 412 -42.12 13.34 17.55
C ASP A 412 -43.41 13.77 18.29
N GLY A 413 -44.47 14.01 17.51
CA GLY A 413 -45.81 14.25 18.02
C GLY A 413 -46.11 15.71 18.37
N VAL A 414 -47.40 15.97 18.66
CA VAL A 414 -47.99 17.32 18.71
C VAL A 414 -47.35 18.21 19.78
N VAL A 415 -47.05 17.67 20.97
CA VAL A 415 -46.52 18.47 22.09
C VAL A 415 -45.05 18.86 21.86
N ALA A 416 -44.22 17.94 21.37
CA ALA A 416 -42.83 18.25 21.03
C ALA A 416 -42.75 19.30 19.90
N SER A 417 -43.65 19.22 18.90
CA SER A 417 -43.68 20.15 17.76
C SER A 417 -43.89 21.62 18.17
N LEU A 418 -44.66 21.89 19.23
CA LEU A 418 -44.94 23.24 19.70
C LEU A 418 -43.72 23.93 20.34
N PHE A 419 -42.81 23.15 20.94
CA PHE A 419 -41.60 23.66 21.59
C PHE A 419 -40.35 23.51 20.72
N THR A 420 -40.46 22.83 19.57
CA THR A 420 -39.33 22.51 18.70
C THR A 420 -38.55 23.75 18.27
N GLY A 421 -39.22 24.85 17.92
CA GLY A 421 -38.55 26.08 17.48
C GLY A 421 -37.65 26.72 18.54
N VAL A 422 -38.18 26.92 19.76
CA VAL A 422 -37.42 27.54 20.87
C VAL A 422 -36.29 26.63 21.34
N VAL A 423 -36.54 25.33 21.41
CA VAL A 423 -35.54 24.34 21.80
C VAL A 423 -34.45 24.24 20.73
N ALA A 424 -34.80 24.25 19.44
CA ALA A 424 -33.83 24.26 18.36
C ALA A 424 -32.94 25.51 18.40
N GLU A 425 -33.51 26.72 18.47
CA GLU A 425 -32.71 27.96 18.54
C GLU A 425 -31.74 27.97 19.73
N THR A 426 -32.23 27.57 20.92
CA THR A 426 -31.41 27.53 22.13
C THR A 426 -30.31 26.47 22.01
N ALA A 427 -30.64 25.28 21.51
CA ALA A 427 -29.69 24.19 21.34
C ALA A 427 -28.67 24.48 20.23
N GLU A 428 -29.08 25.10 19.12
CA GLU A 428 -28.21 25.55 18.03
C GLU A 428 -27.22 26.62 18.52
N SER A 429 -27.67 27.57 19.35
CA SER A 429 -26.78 28.55 19.98
C SER A 429 -25.74 27.87 20.87
N GLN A 430 -26.15 26.94 21.73
CA GLN A 430 -25.24 26.20 22.61
C GLN A 430 -24.27 25.30 21.83
N LEU A 431 -24.73 24.64 20.77
CA LEU A 431 -23.89 23.86 19.87
C LEU A 431 -22.89 24.76 19.16
N GLY A 432 -23.30 25.96 18.76
CA GLY A 432 -22.42 27.00 18.24
C GLY A 432 -21.29 27.32 19.20
N GLU A 433 -21.60 27.58 20.48
CA GLU A 433 -20.58 27.86 21.50
C GLU A 433 -19.65 26.67 21.76
N LEU A 434 -20.16 25.44 21.71
CA LEU A 434 -19.41 24.23 22.05
C LEU A 434 -18.56 23.68 20.90
N LEU A 435 -19.13 23.63 19.69
CA LEU A 435 -18.55 22.94 18.53
C LEU A 435 -17.83 23.89 17.58
N ARG A 436 -18.29 25.14 17.42
CA ARG A 436 -17.63 26.10 16.51
C ARG A 436 -16.17 26.35 16.87
N PRO A 437 -15.76 26.41 18.16
CA PRO A 437 -14.34 26.54 18.51
C PRO A 437 -13.48 25.34 18.11
N LEU A 438 -14.08 24.18 17.85
CA LEU A 438 -13.38 22.98 17.36
C LEU A 438 -13.09 23.05 15.86
N LEU A 439 -13.71 24.00 15.14
CA LEU A 439 -13.47 24.20 13.72
C LEU A 439 -12.24 25.10 13.50
N PRO A 440 -11.47 24.88 12.41
CA PRO A 440 -10.44 25.79 11.96
C PRO A 440 -10.95 27.24 11.85
N PRO A 441 -10.11 28.26 12.12
CA PRO A 441 -10.52 29.67 12.01
C PRO A 441 -11.20 29.99 10.67
N ALA A 442 -10.65 29.53 9.55
CA ALA A 442 -11.19 29.77 8.22
C ALA A 442 -12.63 29.23 8.06
N MET A 443 -12.93 28.04 8.58
CA MET A 443 -14.25 27.42 8.50
C MET A 443 -15.32 28.16 9.34
N ARG A 444 -14.90 29.01 10.27
CA ARG A 444 -15.79 29.81 11.12
C ARG A 444 -16.24 31.11 10.46
N GLU A 445 -15.70 31.45 9.29
CA GLU A 445 -16.05 32.67 8.57
C GLU A 445 -17.27 32.44 7.67
N PRO A 446 -18.31 33.28 7.76
CA PRO A 446 -19.45 33.18 6.84
C PRO A 446 -19.01 33.32 5.39
N GLY A 447 -19.47 32.40 4.53
CA GLY A 447 -19.10 32.36 3.12
C GLY A 447 -17.86 31.50 2.82
N TYR A 448 -17.30 30.83 3.84
CA TYR A 448 -16.27 29.82 3.62
C TYR A 448 -16.76 28.77 2.61
N SER A 449 -15.82 28.25 1.82
CA SER A 449 -16.05 27.14 0.91
C SER A 449 -14.80 26.30 0.86
N LEU A 450 -14.95 24.99 1.13
CA LEU A 450 -13.83 24.06 1.09
C LEU A 450 -13.19 24.00 -0.31
N ALA A 451 -13.99 24.25 -1.36
CA ALA A 451 -13.53 24.31 -2.74
C ALA A 451 -12.56 25.47 -3.04
N ARG A 452 -12.59 26.52 -2.23
CA ARG A 452 -11.75 27.71 -2.40
C ARG A 452 -10.70 27.84 -1.30
N ASP A 453 -10.63 26.87 -0.39
CA ASP A 453 -9.66 26.87 0.69
C ASP A 453 -8.29 26.43 0.15
N PRO A 454 -7.27 27.32 0.11
CA PRO A 454 -5.93 26.97 -0.35
C PRO A 454 -5.22 25.99 0.60
N SER A 455 -5.74 25.82 1.82
CA SER A 455 -5.21 24.95 2.87
C SER A 455 -6.27 23.93 3.31
N SER A 456 -7.08 23.44 2.37
CA SER A 456 -8.18 22.50 2.64
C SER A 456 -7.72 21.25 3.38
N ALA A 457 -6.55 20.72 3.06
CA ALA A 457 -6.00 19.52 3.70
C ALA A 457 -5.65 19.78 5.18
N GLU A 458 -5.01 20.91 5.48
CA GLU A 458 -4.68 21.31 6.85
C GLU A 458 -5.94 21.60 7.67
N SER A 459 -6.92 22.28 7.06
CA SER A 459 -8.22 22.56 7.69
C SER A 459 -8.95 21.27 8.05
N LEU A 460 -9.04 20.29 7.14
CA LEU A 460 -9.68 18.99 7.39
C LEU A 460 -8.92 18.17 8.44
N ALA A 461 -7.58 18.13 8.35
CA ALA A 461 -6.76 17.46 9.36
C ALA A 461 -6.96 18.07 10.75
N ALA A 462 -7.09 19.40 10.85
CA ALA A 462 -7.37 20.10 12.10
C ALA A 462 -8.76 19.77 12.66
N VAL A 463 -9.79 19.63 11.81
CA VAL A 463 -11.11 19.13 12.23
C VAL A 463 -10.98 17.73 12.84
N VAL A 464 -10.37 16.79 12.12
CA VAL A 464 -10.19 15.41 12.61
C VAL A 464 -9.39 15.38 13.93
N ALA A 465 -8.32 16.19 14.03
CA ALA A 465 -7.51 16.30 15.24
C ALA A 465 -8.29 16.88 16.42
N ALA A 466 -9.14 17.89 16.21
CA ALA A 466 -9.95 18.49 17.26
C ALA A 466 -10.97 17.49 17.85
N PHE A 467 -11.56 16.64 17.00
CA PHE A 467 -12.52 15.62 17.44
C PHE A 467 -11.86 14.38 18.07
N THR A 468 -10.62 14.04 17.68
CA THR A 468 -9.90 12.87 18.23
C THR A 468 -9.03 13.20 19.45
N GLY A 469 -8.48 14.40 19.55
CA GLY A 469 -7.50 14.82 20.56
C GLY A 469 -8.06 15.02 21.97
N ARG A 470 -9.36 15.32 22.14
CA ARG A 470 -9.96 15.56 23.46
C ARG A 470 -9.94 14.36 24.41
N ARG A 471 -9.75 13.14 23.90
CA ARG A 471 -9.70 11.92 24.74
C ARG A 471 -8.50 11.87 25.69
N ARG A 472 -7.45 12.67 25.47
CA ARG A 472 -6.26 12.73 26.35
C ARG A 472 -6.34 13.76 27.48
N ALA A 473 -7.19 14.78 27.37
CA ALA A 473 -7.22 15.88 28.34
C ALA A 473 -8.26 15.71 29.47
N GLY A 474 -9.16 14.74 29.36
CA GLY A 474 -10.25 14.50 30.33
C GLY A 474 -10.10 13.27 31.21
N ALA A 475 -8.94 12.61 31.20
CA ALA A 475 -8.63 11.42 32.03
C ALA A 475 -7.68 11.74 33.19
N GLY A 476 -7.65 13.00 33.65
CA GLY A 476 -6.88 13.48 34.80
C GLY A 476 -7.78 13.78 35.99
#